data_AF-A0A5J4VAY3-F1
#
_entry.id   AF-A0A5J4VAY3-F1
#
_cell.length_a   1.000
_cell.length_b   1.000
_cell.length_c   1.000
_cell.angle_alpha   90.00
_cell.angle_beta   90.00
_cell.angle_gamma   90.00
#
_symmetry.space_group_name_H-M   'P 1'
#
loop_
_entity.id
_entity.type
_entity.pdbx_description
1 polymer ?
#
loop_
_entity_poly.entity_id
_entity_poly.type
_entity_poly.pdbx_seq_one_letter_code
_entity_poly.pdbx_strand_id
1 'polypeptide(L)'
;MILIVVLASFSLSFTLKFEKPRVFAEGNTTVSVLQQILENVPVITQSKQFVGLIKDFVELQNASKSSLQMLTNAVCSSAVGTGGLSTVARALDITCAEEDGYEIQLKNTVHTENLVINVDSTILIKGLEDSGSQTIWNAEPLSSSQYTIEQMKGKLTLQDIDFGYVMTSDGSNIAAPTGNLICVHSTSDPYPYITIQNCHFKGIGFATNSMVYVDGASSVQITDSSFSSPSSIEPIVKATGYSSFKVSNSEFTDINGGDVGGIYVQNRRVGNYDIAITSNTFSNCKGRFFWSYQTLNLNNNYFSDNIKTTSTSDGDGRDAHIYKRNEDGLSDPIREYKEAFQGSSSNYPKSVLIEIPESVSNSFSLRSNSGKCWDTILEPEYFIGCICTASGHPSECTCPTNDPQYTLSQCQQDKGIVVPPEQCKGSGDKSGCICTLNVHPSACVCPTDDSQFSKDKCLYDKLPQCTSDTTPAGGCKCASSRHPTDCTCPTDDPNYSPTKCQEDKQPVTPDKCDPITATTPEI
;
A
#
# COMPACT_ATOMS: atom_id res chain seq x y z
N MET A 1 45.44 -29.23 -11.42
CA MET A 1 45.09 -30.32 -12.35
C MET A 1 43.97 -29.79 -13.24
N ILE A 2 44.34 -29.33 -14.43
CA ILE A 2 43.46 -28.57 -15.34
C ILE A 2 42.89 -29.57 -16.35
N LEU A 3 41.57 -29.70 -16.40
CA LEU A 3 40.86 -30.53 -17.37
C LEU A 3 40.39 -29.62 -18.52
N ILE A 4 41.05 -29.72 -19.67
CA ILE A 4 40.65 -29.08 -20.92
C ILE A 4 39.70 -30.04 -21.64
N VAL A 5 38.44 -29.65 -21.81
CA VAL A 5 37.49 -30.36 -22.68
C VAL A 5 37.42 -29.61 -24.01
N VAL A 6 37.96 -30.24 -25.05
CA VAL A 6 37.84 -29.84 -26.45
C VAL A 6 36.54 -30.41 -26.99
N LEU A 7 35.56 -29.55 -27.32
CA LEU A 7 34.36 -29.95 -28.05
C LEU A 7 34.58 -29.68 -29.54
N ALA A 8 34.70 -30.78 -30.28
CA ALA A 8 34.83 -30.81 -31.73
C ALA A 8 33.50 -30.46 -32.41
N SER A 9 33.59 -29.55 -33.36
CA SER A 9 32.51 -29.09 -34.24
C SER A 9 32.13 -30.18 -35.24
N PHE A 10 30.88 -30.65 -35.17
CA PHE A 10 30.26 -31.45 -36.24
C PHE A 10 29.62 -30.49 -37.26
N SER A 11 30.29 -30.28 -38.39
CA SER A 11 29.73 -29.61 -39.56
C SER A 11 29.01 -30.63 -40.45
N LEU A 12 27.67 -30.66 -40.39
CA LEU A 12 26.85 -31.34 -41.40
C LEU A 12 26.74 -30.44 -42.63
N SER A 13 27.42 -30.85 -43.70
CA SER A 13 27.35 -30.20 -45.01
C SER A 13 26.17 -30.77 -45.80
N PHE A 14 25.13 -29.98 -46.04
CA PHE A 14 24.13 -30.29 -47.06
C PHE A 14 24.46 -29.51 -48.34
N THR A 15 24.77 -30.25 -49.41
CA THR A 15 24.96 -29.74 -50.77
C THR A 15 23.60 -29.60 -51.47
N LEU A 16 23.05 -28.39 -51.49
CA LEU A 16 21.95 -28.03 -52.39
C LEU A 16 22.52 -27.47 -53.69
N LYS A 17 22.39 -28.25 -54.77
CA LYS A 17 22.67 -27.81 -56.15
C LYS A 17 21.56 -26.86 -56.60
N PHE A 18 21.88 -25.59 -56.80
CA PHE A 18 21.03 -24.67 -57.55
C PHE A 18 21.46 -24.64 -59.01
N GLU A 19 20.54 -25.01 -59.88
CA GLU A 19 20.64 -24.93 -61.33
C GLU A 19 20.47 -23.46 -61.77
N LYS A 20 21.46 -22.93 -62.49
CA LYS A 20 21.45 -21.56 -63.05
C LYS A 20 20.48 -21.45 -64.21
N PRO A 21 19.55 -20.47 -64.24
CA PRO A 21 18.95 -20.02 -65.48
C PRO A 21 19.94 -19.14 -66.26
N ARG A 22 20.03 -19.39 -67.56
CA ARG A 22 20.85 -18.63 -68.51
C ARG A 22 20.28 -17.23 -68.73
N VAL A 23 21.17 -16.24 -68.69
CA VAL A 23 20.94 -14.88 -69.15
C VAL A 23 21.00 -14.85 -70.68
N PHE A 24 19.98 -14.27 -71.33
CA PHE A 24 20.06 -13.80 -72.71
C PHE A 24 19.65 -12.33 -72.73
N ALA A 25 20.43 -11.54 -73.47
CA ALA A 25 20.36 -10.10 -73.60
C ALA A 25 19.36 -9.64 -74.67
N GLU A 26 18.84 -8.44 -74.44
CA GLU A 26 18.39 -7.35 -75.33
C GLU A 26 17.61 -7.63 -76.64
N GLY A 27 16.49 -6.90 -76.79
CA GLY A 27 15.83 -6.66 -78.08
C GLY A 27 14.56 -5.82 -77.95
N ASN A 28 14.58 -4.63 -78.53
CA ASN A 28 13.63 -3.52 -78.39
C ASN A 28 12.41 -3.63 -79.35
N THR A 29 11.29 -3.02 -78.94
CA THR A 29 10.19 -2.41 -79.77
C THR A 29 9.42 -3.22 -80.82
N THR A 30 8.08 -3.33 -80.68
CA THR A 30 7.07 -2.53 -81.43
C THR A 30 5.62 -3.02 -81.19
N VAL A 31 4.70 -2.08 -81.34
CA VAL A 31 3.24 -2.07 -81.17
C VAL A 31 2.52 -3.02 -82.15
N SER A 32 1.46 -3.69 -81.69
CA SER A 32 0.30 -4.01 -82.55
C SER A 32 -0.94 -4.38 -81.73
N VAL A 33 -2.02 -3.67 -82.02
CA VAL A 33 -3.41 -3.83 -81.56
C VAL A 33 -4.00 -5.14 -82.10
N LEU A 34 -4.78 -5.87 -81.28
CA LEU A 34 -6.02 -6.50 -81.73
C LEU A 34 -6.99 -6.69 -80.56
N GLN A 35 -8.27 -6.62 -80.91
CA GLN A 35 -9.43 -6.32 -80.10
C GLN A 35 -10.36 -7.54 -80.03
N GLN A 36 -11.11 -7.64 -78.91
CA GLN A 36 -12.26 -8.53 -78.62
C GLN A 36 -11.91 -10.01 -78.31
N ILE A 37 -12.39 -10.60 -77.21
CA ILE A 37 -13.80 -10.91 -76.88
C ILE A 37 -14.01 -11.02 -75.34
N LEU A 38 -15.10 -10.38 -74.85
CA LEU A 38 -16.07 -10.74 -73.78
C LEU A 38 -15.55 -11.52 -72.53
N GLU A 39 -15.71 -11.05 -71.29
CA GLU A 39 -16.99 -11.11 -70.54
C GLU A 39 -17.02 -10.18 -69.28
N ASN A 40 -18.25 -9.87 -68.87
CA ASN A 40 -18.72 -8.86 -67.91
C ASN A 40 -18.17 -8.92 -66.47
N VAL A 41 -17.66 -7.80 -65.94
CA VAL A 41 -17.64 -7.45 -64.50
C VAL A 41 -17.85 -5.92 -64.32
N PRO A 42 -18.64 -5.42 -63.36
CA PRO A 42 -19.03 -4.00 -63.29
C PRO A 42 -17.89 -3.12 -62.75
N VAL A 43 -17.43 -2.18 -63.57
CA VAL A 43 -16.50 -1.10 -63.21
C VAL A 43 -17.28 0.06 -62.58
N ILE A 44 -17.57 -0.02 -61.27
CA ILE A 44 -18.09 1.14 -60.49
C ILE A 44 -17.27 1.41 -59.21
N THR A 45 -16.30 0.57 -58.85
CA THR A 45 -15.60 0.71 -57.56
C THR A 45 -14.29 1.51 -57.61
N GLN A 46 -13.66 1.68 -58.78
CA GLN A 46 -12.34 2.34 -58.87
C GLN A 46 -12.41 3.88 -58.95
N SER A 47 -13.53 4.48 -59.37
CA SER A 47 -13.62 5.96 -59.44
C SER A 47 -13.84 6.60 -58.06
N LYS A 48 -14.45 5.91 -57.10
CA LYS A 48 -14.63 6.42 -55.73
C LYS A 48 -13.33 6.46 -54.93
N GLN A 49 -12.41 5.50 -55.16
CA GLN A 49 -11.08 5.52 -54.56
C GLN A 49 -10.23 6.69 -55.09
N PHE A 50 -10.36 7.03 -56.37
CA PHE A 50 -9.62 8.15 -56.97
C PHE A 50 -10.14 9.52 -56.53
N VAL A 51 -11.47 9.67 -56.34
CA VAL A 51 -12.07 10.91 -55.82
C VAL A 51 -11.77 11.12 -54.33
N GLY A 52 -11.66 10.04 -53.54
CA GLY A 52 -11.18 10.09 -52.15
C GLY A 52 -9.75 10.61 -52.06
N LEU A 53 -8.83 10.01 -52.84
CA LEU A 53 -7.42 10.41 -52.88
C LEU A 53 -7.18 11.87 -53.29
N ILE A 54 -8.01 12.41 -54.21
CA ILE A 54 -7.92 13.81 -54.63
C ILE A 54 -8.45 14.76 -53.54
N LYS A 55 -9.50 14.36 -52.81
CA LYS A 55 -10.04 15.15 -51.70
C LYS A 55 -9.03 15.22 -50.54
N ASP A 56 -8.37 14.10 -50.25
CA ASP A 56 -7.33 13.99 -49.24
C ASP A 56 -6.08 14.81 -49.61
N PHE A 57 -5.72 14.87 -50.90
CA PHE A 57 -4.59 15.69 -51.38
C PHE A 57 -4.88 17.21 -51.30
N VAL A 58 -6.14 17.61 -51.52
CA VAL A 58 -6.57 19.00 -51.41
C VAL A 58 -6.64 19.45 -49.94
N GLU A 59 -7.03 18.58 -49.01
CA GLU A 59 -6.97 18.85 -47.57
C GLU A 59 -5.51 19.00 -47.08
N LEU A 60 -4.58 18.17 -47.57
CA LEU A 60 -3.14 18.30 -47.32
C LEU A 60 -2.55 19.63 -47.83
N GLN A 61 -2.95 20.11 -49.01
CA GLN A 61 -2.48 21.40 -49.53
C GLN A 61 -3.08 22.60 -48.81
N ASN A 62 -4.30 22.49 -48.30
CA ASN A 62 -4.95 23.57 -47.56
C ASN A 62 -4.45 23.65 -46.11
N ALA A 63 -4.10 22.52 -45.49
CA ALA A 63 -3.43 22.47 -44.19
C ALA A 63 -2.03 23.11 -44.24
N SER A 64 -1.26 22.86 -45.31
CA SER A 64 0.11 23.42 -45.43
C SER A 64 0.17 24.90 -45.81
N LYS A 65 -0.89 25.46 -46.41
CA LYS A 65 -0.93 26.87 -46.82
C LYS A 65 -1.43 27.85 -45.76
N SER A 66 -2.16 27.39 -44.73
CA SER A 66 -2.75 28.30 -43.74
C SER A 66 -1.89 28.55 -42.49
N SER A 67 -0.83 27.79 -42.25
CA SER A 67 0.01 27.90 -41.04
C SER A 67 1.31 28.70 -41.20
N LEU A 68 1.48 29.45 -42.28
CA LEU A 68 2.59 30.39 -42.44
C LEU A 68 2.36 31.70 -41.64
N GLN A 69 2.15 31.55 -40.33
CA GLN A 69 2.39 32.58 -39.33
C GLN A 69 3.18 31.94 -38.19
N MET A 70 4.41 32.42 -38.03
CA MET A 70 5.38 31.99 -37.04
C MET A 70 4.80 31.94 -35.63
N LEU A 71 4.81 30.75 -35.04
CA LEU A 71 4.99 30.52 -33.62
C LEU A 71 6.17 29.55 -33.50
N THR A 72 7.36 30.09 -33.29
CA THR A 72 8.47 29.33 -32.71
C THR A 72 8.01 28.85 -31.33
N ASN A 73 8.04 27.53 -31.09
CA ASN A 73 7.60 26.80 -29.88
C ASN A 73 6.20 26.15 -29.93
N ALA A 74 5.73 25.68 -31.09
CA ALA A 74 4.47 24.92 -31.15
C ALA A 74 4.77 23.43 -31.34
N VAL A 75 4.63 22.63 -30.27
CA VAL A 75 4.62 21.15 -30.29
C VAL A 75 3.83 20.63 -31.49
N CYS A 76 4.30 19.55 -32.13
CA CYS A 76 3.59 18.91 -33.24
C CYS A 76 2.30 18.26 -32.75
N SER A 77 1.25 19.07 -32.65
CA SER A 77 -0.04 18.68 -32.09
C SER A 77 -0.91 18.02 -33.16
N SER A 78 -1.46 16.85 -32.84
CA SER A 78 -2.37 16.10 -33.71
C SER A 78 -3.56 15.58 -32.93
N ALA A 79 -4.74 15.59 -33.56
CA ALA A 79 -5.92 14.88 -33.08
C ALA A 79 -6.04 13.54 -33.81
N VAL A 80 -6.30 12.46 -33.08
CA VAL A 80 -6.53 11.11 -33.62
C VAL A 80 -7.93 10.64 -33.25
N GLY A 81 -8.64 10.00 -34.20
CA GLY A 81 -10.02 9.56 -34.03
C GLY A 81 -11.02 10.52 -34.67
N THR A 82 -12.11 10.84 -33.98
CA THR A 82 -13.23 11.63 -34.52
C THR A 82 -12.77 13.00 -35.02
N GLY A 83 -12.86 13.23 -36.34
CA GLY A 83 -12.49 14.49 -36.98
C GLY A 83 -10.99 14.76 -37.07
N GLY A 84 -10.14 13.77 -36.78
CA GLY A 84 -8.69 13.86 -36.85
C GLY A 84 -8.07 12.78 -37.74
N LEU A 85 -6.79 12.49 -37.53
CA LEU A 85 -6.08 11.39 -38.17
C LEU A 85 -6.67 10.05 -37.73
N SER A 86 -6.58 9.04 -38.59
CA SER A 86 -7.18 7.73 -38.31
C SER A 86 -6.42 6.90 -37.26
N THR A 87 -5.11 7.13 -37.10
CA THR A 87 -4.24 6.35 -36.21
C THR A 87 -3.12 7.21 -35.63
N VAL A 88 -2.56 6.78 -34.51
CA VAL A 88 -1.38 7.39 -33.88
C VAL A 88 -0.15 7.22 -34.77
N ALA A 89 0.02 6.06 -35.42
CA ALA A 89 1.11 5.83 -36.36
C ALA A 89 1.14 6.89 -37.48
N ARG A 90 -0.02 7.27 -38.03
CA ARG A 90 -0.10 8.33 -39.04
C ARG A 90 0.24 9.71 -38.51
N ALA A 91 0.00 9.97 -37.22
CA ALA A 91 0.43 11.21 -36.59
C ALA A 91 1.96 11.25 -36.45
N LEU A 92 2.58 10.11 -36.11
CA LEU A 92 4.04 9.98 -36.02
C LEU A 92 4.74 10.01 -37.38
N ASP A 93 4.07 9.59 -38.46
CA ASP A 93 4.59 9.70 -39.83
C ASP A 93 4.70 11.14 -40.33
N ILE A 94 3.96 12.07 -39.72
CA ILE A 94 4.10 13.50 -40.02
C ILE A 94 5.44 13.95 -39.41
N THR A 95 6.33 14.45 -40.27
CA THR A 95 7.64 14.93 -39.82
C THR A 95 7.47 16.05 -38.81
N CYS A 96 7.94 15.82 -37.59
CA CYS A 96 8.03 16.84 -36.56
C CYS A 96 9.45 17.38 -36.51
N ALA A 97 9.62 18.67 -36.82
CA ALA A 97 10.92 19.35 -36.75
C ALA A 97 11.17 20.01 -35.38
N GLU A 98 10.17 20.00 -34.50
CA GLU A 98 10.19 20.70 -33.22
C GLU A 98 10.90 19.87 -32.15
N GLU A 99 11.71 20.52 -31.31
CA GLU A 99 12.50 19.85 -30.25
C GLU A 99 11.61 19.21 -29.17
N ASP A 100 10.44 19.79 -28.92
CA ASP A 100 9.46 19.29 -27.94
C ASP A 100 8.71 18.05 -28.41
N GLY A 101 8.83 17.70 -29.70
CA GLY A 101 8.28 16.48 -30.29
C GLY A 101 6.77 16.51 -30.53
N TYR A 102 6.11 15.38 -30.29
CA TYR A 102 4.72 15.10 -30.66
C TYR A 102 3.77 15.23 -29.47
N GLU A 103 2.62 15.86 -29.67
CA GLU A 103 1.48 15.81 -28.76
C GLU A 103 0.25 15.29 -29.50
N ILE A 104 -0.25 14.13 -29.10
CA ILE A 104 -1.30 13.40 -29.79
C ILE A 104 -2.49 13.26 -28.84
N GLN A 105 -3.61 13.87 -29.22
CA GLN A 105 -4.85 13.80 -28.47
C GLN A 105 -5.81 12.80 -29.11
N LEU A 106 -6.15 11.74 -28.38
CA LEU A 106 -7.21 10.81 -28.78
C LEU A 106 -8.58 11.49 -28.57
N LYS A 107 -9.42 11.44 -29.61
CA LYS A 107 -10.76 12.05 -29.64
C LYS A 107 -11.89 11.01 -29.70
N ASN A 108 -11.54 9.74 -29.76
CA ASN A 108 -12.43 8.60 -29.71
C ASN A 108 -12.54 8.05 -28.28
N THR A 109 -13.72 7.53 -27.96
CA THR A 109 -13.94 6.79 -26.70
C THR A 109 -13.29 5.42 -26.70
N VAL A 110 -13.17 4.80 -27.89
CA VAL A 110 -12.46 3.55 -28.10
C VAL A 110 -11.47 3.73 -29.25
N HIS A 111 -10.20 3.47 -28.98
CA HIS A 111 -9.11 3.46 -29.95
C HIS A 111 -8.60 2.05 -30.14
N THR A 112 -8.48 1.60 -31.38
CA THR A 112 -8.01 0.26 -31.70
C THR A 112 -6.84 0.37 -32.65
N GLU A 113 -5.65 0.08 -32.16
CA GLU A 113 -4.40 0.18 -32.93
C GLU A 113 -3.30 -0.61 -32.22
N ASN A 114 -2.52 -1.36 -33.00
CA ASN A 114 -1.21 -1.85 -32.56
C ASN A 114 -0.15 -0.84 -33.00
N LEU A 115 0.56 -0.24 -32.05
CA LEU A 115 1.48 0.86 -32.31
C LEU A 115 2.93 0.43 -32.12
N VAL A 116 3.79 0.67 -33.12
CA VAL A 116 5.25 0.53 -33.00
C VAL A 116 5.90 1.90 -33.00
N ILE A 117 6.61 2.24 -31.93
CA ILE A 117 7.34 3.49 -31.76
C ILE A 117 8.82 3.21 -31.94
N ASN A 118 9.34 3.56 -33.13
CA ASN A 118 10.76 3.47 -33.48
C ASN A 118 11.31 4.82 -33.96
N VAL A 119 10.74 5.90 -33.43
CA VAL A 119 11.18 7.27 -33.68
C VAL A 119 11.86 7.79 -32.42
N ASP A 120 13.05 8.39 -32.57
CA ASP A 120 13.77 8.99 -31.46
C ASP A 120 13.32 10.44 -31.25
N SER A 121 12.15 10.59 -30.61
CA SER A 121 11.54 11.88 -30.29
C SER A 121 10.83 11.83 -28.94
N THR A 122 10.41 12.99 -28.43
CA THR A 122 9.49 13.09 -27.30
C THR A 122 8.05 12.96 -27.82
N ILE A 123 7.26 12.07 -27.23
CA ILE A 123 5.91 11.74 -27.68
C ILE A 123 4.99 11.72 -26.46
N LEU A 124 3.94 12.53 -26.50
CA LEU A 124 2.86 12.56 -25.53
C LEU A 124 1.58 12.10 -26.20
N ILE A 125 0.92 11.07 -25.66
CA ILE A 125 -0.37 10.59 -26.13
C ILE A 125 -1.37 10.68 -24.97
N LYS A 126 -2.45 11.45 -25.18
CA LYS A 126 -3.49 11.72 -24.20
C LYS A 126 -4.83 11.13 -24.61
N GLY A 127 -5.54 10.51 -23.68
CA GLY A 127 -6.95 10.17 -23.84
C GLY A 127 -7.88 11.37 -23.67
N LEU A 128 -9.18 11.16 -23.84
CA LEU A 128 -10.21 12.22 -23.74
C LEU A 128 -10.21 12.96 -22.39
N GLU A 129 -10.18 14.30 -22.44
CA GLU A 129 -10.26 15.17 -21.24
C GLU A 129 -11.71 15.50 -20.80
N ASP A 130 -12.70 15.40 -21.69
CA ASP A 130 -13.95 16.19 -21.57
C ASP A 130 -15.23 15.45 -21.09
N SER A 131 -15.23 14.14 -20.82
CA SER A 131 -16.50 13.41 -20.64
C SER A 131 -16.61 12.45 -19.46
N GLY A 132 -15.66 12.48 -18.51
CA GLY A 132 -15.68 11.56 -17.35
C GLY A 132 -15.42 10.08 -17.71
N SER A 133 -15.12 9.79 -18.97
CA SER A 133 -14.70 8.47 -19.46
C SER A 133 -13.41 8.64 -20.26
N GLN A 134 -12.33 8.01 -19.82
CA GLN A 134 -11.05 8.00 -20.54
C GLN A 134 -11.19 7.24 -21.87
N THR A 135 -10.27 7.49 -22.80
CA THR A 135 -10.20 6.70 -24.04
C THR A 135 -9.76 5.28 -23.70
N ILE A 136 -10.51 4.28 -24.16
CA ILE A 136 -10.13 2.87 -24.06
C ILE A 136 -9.27 2.49 -25.27
N TRP A 137 -8.01 2.15 -25.05
CA TRP A 137 -7.11 1.64 -26.08
C TRP A 137 -7.10 0.11 -26.08
N ASN A 138 -7.52 -0.47 -27.20
CA ASN A 138 -7.51 -1.91 -27.49
C ASN A 138 -6.43 -2.27 -28.53
N ALA A 139 -5.86 -3.46 -28.40
CA ALA A 139 -5.12 -4.08 -29.50
C ALA A 139 -6.09 -4.42 -30.66
N GLU A 140 -5.56 -4.50 -31.88
CA GLU A 140 -6.35 -5.09 -32.95
C GLU A 140 -6.60 -6.58 -32.66
N PRO A 141 -7.82 -7.10 -32.90
CA PRO A 141 -8.23 -8.45 -32.51
C PRO A 141 -7.63 -9.56 -33.42
N LEU A 142 -6.54 -9.27 -34.14
CA LEU A 142 -5.87 -10.24 -34.99
C LEU A 142 -4.90 -11.07 -34.13
N SER A 143 -4.97 -12.40 -34.27
CA SER A 143 -4.23 -13.39 -33.47
C SER A 143 -2.69 -13.29 -33.52
N SER A 144 -2.13 -12.41 -34.36
CA SER A 144 -0.70 -12.19 -34.51
C SER A 144 -0.17 -10.96 -33.75
N SER A 145 -1.02 -10.10 -33.19
CA SER A 145 -0.51 -8.94 -32.44
C SER A 145 0.07 -9.37 -31.09
N GLN A 146 1.38 -9.18 -30.94
CA GLN A 146 2.08 -9.44 -29.68
C GLN A 146 1.91 -8.28 -28.69
N TYR A 147 1.75 -7.05 -29.18
CA TYR A 147 1.73 -5.86 -28.33
C TYR A 147 0.66 -4.86 -28.77
N THR A 148 -0.02 -4.21 -27.81
CA THR A 148 -0.82 -3.01 -28.13
C THR A 148 0.11 -1.84 -28.45
N ILE A 149 1.15 -1.65 -27.63
CA ILE A 149 2.19 -0.64 -27.85
C ILE A 149 3.56 -1.30 -27.70
N GLU A 150 4.40 -1.17 -28.73
CA GLU A 150 5.80 -1.56 -28.74
C GLU A 150 6.68 -0.32 -28.87
N GLN A 151 7.45 0.01 -27.84
CA GLN A 151 8.40 1.12 -27.85
C GLN A 151 9.83 0.61 -27.94
N MET A 152 10.52 1.02 -29.00
CA MET A 152 11.93 0.71 -29.24
C MET A 152 12.86 1.90 -28.95
N LYS A 153 12.36 3.14 -29.14
CA LYS A 153 13.15 4.38 -29.04
C LYS A 153 12.33 5.55 -28.49
N GLY A 154 13.00 6.68 -28.26
CA GLY A 154 12.38 7.94 -27.88
C GLY A 154 11.87 7.97 -26.44
N LYS A 155 11.11 9.02 -26.13
CA LYS A 155 10.49 9.25 -24.82
C LYS A 155 8.98 9.26 -24.99
N LEU A 156 8.30 8.28 -24.43
CA LEU A 156 6.85 8.14 -24.52
C LEU A 156 6.20 8.53 -23.18
N THR A 157 5.17 9.37 -23.24
CA THR A 157 4.24 9.62 -22.14
C THR A 157 2.83 9.22 -22.58
N LEU A 158 2.21 8.32 -21.82
CA LEU A 158 0.81 7.93 -21.95
C LEU A 158 0.03 8.54 -20.80
N GLN A 159 -1.05 9.25 -21.10
CA GLN A 159 -1.81 9.98 -20.10
C GLN A 159 -3.32 9.81 -20.30
N ASP A 160 -4.06 9.58 -19.22
CA ASP A 160 -5.53 9.55 -19.23
C ASP A 160 -6.14 8.49 -20.17
N ILE A 161 -5.54 7.30 -20.21
CA ILE A 161 -5.93 6.19 -21.10
C ILE A 161 -6.28 4.95 -20.29
N ASP A 162 -7.45 4.39 -20.59
CA ASP A 162 -7.84 3.05 -20.16
C ASP A 162 -7.28 2.02 -21.15
N PHE A 163 -6.67 0.95 -20.67
CA PHE A 163 -6.23 -0.16 -21.50
C PHE A 163 -7.18 -1.34 -21.38
N GLY A 164 -7.80 -1.69 -22.52
CA GLY A 164 -8.66 -2.85 -22.64
C GLY A 164 -7.95 -4.02 -23.31
N TYR A 165 -8.33 -5.23 -22.90
CA TYR A 165 -8.03 -6.46 -23.64
C TYR A 165 -9.27 -6.90 -24.43
N VAL A 166 -9.06 -7.53 -25.59
CA VAL A 166 -10.16 -8.00 -26.44
C VAL A 166 -10.07 -9.51 -26.61
N MET A 167 -11.18 -10.21 -26.39
CA MET A 167 -11.30 -11.64 -26.70
C MET A 167 -11.62 -11.83 -28.17
N THR A 168 -10.82 -12.62 -28.89
CA THR A 168 -11.08 -12.92 -30.31
C THR A 168 -12.19 -13.95 -30.43
N SER A 169 -13.11 -13.74 -31.37
CA SER A 169 -14.25 -14.62 -31.63
C SER A 169 -13.91 -15.78 -32.59
N ASP A 170 -12.64 -15.96 -32.98
CA ASP A 170 -12.18 -16.85 -34.05
C ASP A 170 -12.07 -18.33 -33.63
N GLY A 171 -12.91 -18.78 -32.70
CA GLY A 171 -13.02 -20.18 -32.28
C GLY A 171 -11.92 -20.66 -31.33
N SER A 172 -10.90 -19.83 -31.08
CA SER A 172 -9.78 -20.11 -30.18
C SER A 172 -9.86 -19.38 -28.83
N ASN A 173 -10.78 -18.40 -28.67
CA ASN A 173 -10.89 -17.53 -27.49
C ASN A 173 -9.53 -16.97 -27.04
N ILE A 174 -8.67 -16.59 -28.00
CA ILE A 174 -7.37 -16.00 -27.70
C ILE A 174 -7.59 -14.55 -27.28
N ALA A 175 -6.88 -14.11 -26.24
CA ALA A 175 -6.85 -12.70 -25.88
C ALA A 175 -5.84 -11.96 -26.76
N ALA A 176 -6.25 -10.80 -27.30
CA ALA A 176 -5.34 -9.86 -27.94
C ALA A 176 -5.06 -8.67 -26.98
N PRO A 177 -3.79 -8.29 -26.80
CA PRO A 177 -2.59 -8.85 -27.43
C PRO A 177 -2.12 -10.16 -26.78
N THR A 178 -1.36 -10.96 -27.53
CA THR A 178 -0.84 -12.27 -27.09
C THR A 178 0.48 -12.19 -26.31
N GLY A 179 1.11 -11.01 -26.27
CA GLY A 179 2.35 -10.76 -25.53
C GLY A 179 2.10 -9.84 -24.35
N ASN A 180 2.26 -8.54 -24.53
CA ASN A 180 2.09 -7.53 -23.46
C ASN A 180 1.19 -6.39 -23.94
N LEU A 181 0.48 -5.69 -23.06
CA LEU A 181 -0.22 -4.46 -23.49
C LEU A 181 0.80 -3.40 -23.91
N ILE A 182 1.76 -3.11 -23.05
CA ILE A 182 2.87 -2.21 -23.33
C ILE A 182 4.19 -2.99 -23.23
N CYS A 183 4.96 -2.97 -24.30
CA CYS A 183 6.30 -3.55 -24.37
C CYS A 183 7.32 -2.45 -24.67
N VAL A 184 8.22 -2.18 -23.74
CA VAL A 184 9.36 -1.29 -23.94
C VAL A 184 10.60 -2.16 -24.01
N HIS A 185 11.30 -2.18 -25.13
CA HIS A 185 12.53 -2.96 -25.22
C HIS A 185 13.58 -2.28 -26.09
N SER A 186 14.82 -2.31 -25.62
CA SER A 186 15.95 -1.82 -26.39
C SER A 186 17.23 -2.56 -26.01
N THR A 187 17.98 -2.94 -27.04
CA THR A 187 19.23 -3.70 -26.90
C THR A 187 20.47 -2.81 -26.91
N SER A 188 20.35 -1.52 -27.23
CA SER A 188 21.48 -0.58 -27.33
C SER A 188 21.09 0.85 -27.01
N ASP A 189 22.05 1.64 -26.53
CA ASP A 189 21.88 3.08 -26.37
C ASP A 189 21.54 3.80 -27.70
N PRO A 190 20.74 4.89 -27.67
CA PRO A 190 20.08 5.43 -26.48
C PRO A 190 18.88 4.58 -26.07
N TYR A 191 18.72 4.36 -24.75
CA TYR A 191 17.60 3.61 -24.22
C TYR A 191 16.32 4.46 -24.09
N PRO A 192 15.13 3.87 -24.32
CA PRO A 192 13.87 4.57 -24.28
C PRO A 192 13.47 5.03 -22.87
N TYR A 193 12.58 6.02 -22.82
CA TYR A 193 11.92 6.49 -21.60
C TYR A 193 10.42 6.23 -21.72
N ILE A 194 9.81 5.78 -20.63
CA ILE A 194 8.35 5.59 -20.56
C ILE A 194 7.80 6.23 -19.29
N THR A 195 6.74 7.02 -19.47
CA THR A 195 5.91 7.60 -18.41
C THR A 195 4.47 7.18 -18.65
N ILE A 196 3.83 6.60 -17.64
CA ILE A 196 2.42 6.20 -17.64
C ILE A 196 1.74 6.96 -16.51
N GLN A 197 0.78 7.82 -16.83
CA GLN A 197 0.16 8.72 -15.87
C GLN A 197 -1.36 8.65 -15.96
N ASN A 198 -2.01 8.44 -14.82
CA ASN A 198 -3.47 8.39 -14.74
C ASN A 198 -4.09 7.40 -15.74
N CYS A 199 -3.46 6.24 -15.92
CA CYS A 199 -3.93 5.18 -16.80
C CYS A 199 -4.55 4.03 -15.99
N HIS A 200 -5.58 3.39 -16.54
CA HIS A 200 -6.24 2.27 -15.88
C HIS A 200 -6.12 0.99 -16.71
N PHE A 201 -5.52 -0.05 -16.11
CA PHE A 201 -5.34 -1.35 -16.73
C PHE A 201 -6.31 -2.34 -16.07
N LYS A 202 -7.24 -2.87 -16.85
CA LYS A 202 -8.26 -3.77 -16.33
C LYS A 202 -8.31 -5.08 -17.09
N GLY A 203 -7.90 -6.12 -16.37
CA GLY A 203 -7.88 -7.49 -16.85
C GLY A 203 -6.86 -7.72 -17.96
N ILE A 204 -6.43 -8.96 -18.06
CA ILE A 204 -5.70 -9.52 -19.20
C ILE A 204 -6.08 -11.01 -19.26
N GLY A 205 -6.09 -11.59 -20.45
CA GLY A 205 -6.34 -13.02 -20.62
C GLY A 205 -5.08 -13.85 -20.34
N PHE A 206 -5.26 -15.16 -20.14
CA PHE A 206 -4.17 -16.11 -19.83
C PHE A 206 -3.04 -16.13 -20.86
N ALA A 207 -3.32 -15.72 -22.10
CA ALA A 207 -2.33 -15.65 -23.16
C ALA A 207 -1.44 -14.40 -23.08
N THR A 208 -1.86 -13.34 -22.38
CA THR A 208 -1.10 -12.10 -22.23
C THR A 208 -0.20 -12.20 -21.00
N ASN A 209 1.09 -11.94 -21.17
CA ASN A 209 2.11 -12.03 -20.13
C ASN A 209 2.00 -10.88 -19.13
N SER A 210 2.18 -9.62 -19.55
CA SER A 210 2.19 -8.48 -18.65
C SER A 210 1.37 -7.31 -19.20
N MET A 211 0.91 -6.44 -18.30
CA MET A 211 0.32 -5.15 -18.69
C MET A 211 1.43 -4.18 -19.11
N VAL A 212 2.52 -4.12 -18.35
CA VAL A 212 3.71 -3.32 -18.67
C VAL A 212 4.93 -4.22 -18.57
N TYR A 213 5.60 -4.41 -19.70
CA TYR A 213 6.87 -5.11 -19.80
C TYR A 213 7.95 -4.15 -20.27
N VAL A 214 9.05 -4.08 -19.51
CA VAL A 214 10.22 -3.29 -19.85
C VAL A 214 11.46 -4.19 -19.84
N ASP A 215 12.20 -4.21 -20.95
CA ASP A 215 13.51 -4.83 -21.05
C ASP A 215 14.49 -3.88 -21.74
N GLY A 216 15.13 -3.03 -20.95
CA GLY A 216 16.09 -2.05 -21.45
C GLY A 216 15.52 -0.65 -21.61
N ALA A 217 15.44 0.12 -20.53
CA ALA A 217 14.99 1.53 -20.55
C ALA A 217 15.96 2.44 -19.80
N SER A 218 15.97 3.74 -20.08
CA SER A 218 16.66 4.71 -19.21
C SER A 218 15.82 5.00 -17.97
N SER A 219 14.53 5.29 -18.15
CA SER A 219 13.60 5.57 -17.04
C SER A 219 12.25 4.95 -17.31
N VAL A 220 11.66 4.40 -16.25
CA VAL A 220 10.28 3.92 -16.18
C VAL A 220 9.58 4.68 -15.06
N GLN A 221 8.47 5.35 -15.37
CA GLN A 221 7.65 6.07 -14.39
C GLN A 221 6.18 5.68 -14.56
N ILE A 222 5.53 5.27 -13.48
CA ILE A 222 4.11 4.96 -13.43
C ILE A 222 3.51 5.75 -12.27
N THR A 223 2.56 6.63 -12.53
CA THR A 223 1.96 7.48 -11.50
C THR A 223 0.45 7.55 -11.62
N ASP A 224 -0.23 7.61 -10.47
CA ASP A 224 -1.68 7.81 -10.36
C ASP A 224 -2.50 6.80 -11.19
N SER A 225 -1.93 5.61 -11.43
CA SER A 225 -2.47 4.59 -12.33
C SER A 225 -3.02 3.39 -11.56
N SER A 226 -3.92 2.62 -12.15
CA SER A 226 -4.48 1.42 -11.51
C SER A 226 -4.32 0.15 -12.35
N PHE A 227 -4.13 -0.98 -11.67
CA PHE A 227 -3.99 -2.31 -12.26
C PHE A 227 -4.92 -3.26 -11.54
N SER A 228 -5.82 -3.92 -12.27
CA SER A 228 -6.84 -4.76 -11.63
C SER A 228 -7.19 -6.04 -12.39
N SER A 229 -7.50 -7.08 -11.61
CA SER A 229 -8.09 -8.35 -12.07
C SER A 229 -7.40 -9.05 -13.27
N PRO A 230 -6.05 -9.10 -13.37
CA PRO A 230 -5.37 -9.83 -14.42
C PRO A 230 -5.55 -11.35 -14.26
N SER A 231 -5.60 -12.05 -15.39
CA SER A 231 -5.40 -13.50 -15.47
C SER A 231 -4.08 -13.76 -16.19
N SER A 232 -2.95 -13.63 -15.49
CA SER A 232 -1.62 -13.89 -16.04
C SER A 232 -0.85 -14.83 -15.12
N ILE A 233 0.21 -15.47 -15.64
CA ILE A 233 1.17 -16.23 -14.84
C ILE A 233 2.47 -15.44 -14.58
N GLU A 234 2.61 -14.27 -15.19
CA GLU A 234 3.75 -13.36 -15.11
C GLU A 234 3.38 -12.11 -14.28
N PRO A 235 4.37 -11.35 -13.75
CA PRO A 235 4.07 -10.11 -13.05
C PRO A 235 3.43 -9.10 -14.02
N ILE A 236 2.42 -8.37 -13.56
CA ILE A 236 1.70 -7.41 -14.42
C ILE A 236 2.55 -6.20 -14.79
N VAL A 237 3.45 -5.77 -13.91
CA VAL A 237 4.48 -4.78 -14.20
C VAL A 237 5.83 -5.45 -14.01
N LYS A 238 6.54 -5.67 -15.11
CA LYS A 238 7.84 -6.33 -15.14
C LYS A 238 8.85 -5.38 -15.77
N ALA A 239 9.91 -5.05 -15.04
CA ALA A 239 10.99 -4.24 -15.59
C ALA A 239 12.37 -4.86 -15.36
N THR A 240 13.13 -4.99 -16.44
CA THR A 240 14.53 -5.42 -16.45
C THR A 240 15.42 -4.42 -17.17
N GLY A 241 16.64 -4.27 -16.67
CA GLY A 241 17.67 -3.45 -17.33
C GLY A 241 17.28 -1.97 -17.47
N TYR A 242 17.01 -1.29 -16.36
CA TYR A 242 16.69 0.14 -16.33
C TYR A 242 17.71 0.94 -15.51
N SER A 243 17.76 2.26 -15.67
CA SER A 243 18.54 3.15 -14.80
C SER A 243 17.69 3.76 -13.67
N SER A 244 16.41 4.05 -13.93
CA SER A 244 15.46 4.53 -12.90
C SER A 244 14.11 3.84 -13.08
N PHE A 245 13.53 3.33 -11.99
CA PHE A 245 12.19 2.74 -11.96
C PHE A 245 11.37 3.36 -10.83
N LYS A 246 10.26 4.01 -11.18
CA LYS A 246 9.39 4.69 -10.22
C LYS A 246 7.93 4.30 -10.41
N VAL A 247 7.27 3.93 -9.32
CA VAL A 247 5.81 3.67 -9.28
C VAL A 247 5.24 4.39 -8.07
N SER A 248 4.28 5.29 -8.26
CA SER A 248 3.72 6.04 -7.13
C SER A 248 2.25 6.38 -7.25
N ASN A 249 1.58 6.48 -6.10
CA ASN A 249 0.14 6.80 -6.01
C ASN A 249 -0.72 5.86 -6.88
N SER A 250 -0.27 4.61 -7.05
CA SER A 250 -0.93 3.63 -7.89
C SER A 250 -1.64 2.55 -7.08
N GLU A 251 -2.64 1.94 -7.69
CA GLU A 251 -3.43 0.88 -7.08
C GLU A 251 -3.24 -0.46 -7.81
N PHE A 252 -3.00 -1.52 -7.06
CA PHE A 252 -2.86 -2.89 -7.54
C PHE A 252 -3.87 -3.76 -6.79
N THR A 253 -4.91 -4.21 -7.48
CA THR A 253 -6.07 -4.85 -6.84
C THR A 253 -6.45 -6.15 -7.53
N ASP A 254 -6.71 -7.21 -6.76
CA ASP A 254 -7.16 -8.52 -7.26
C ASP A 254 -6.19 -9.16 -8.28
N ILE A 255 -4.89 -8.99 -8.06
CA ILE A 255 -3.83 -9.54 -8.91
C ILE A 255 -3.67 -11.03 -8.59
N ASN A 256 -4.45 -11.89 -9.24
CA ASN A 256 -4.59 -13.31 -8.86
C ASN A 256 -3.80 -14.28 -9.76
N GLY A 257 -2.66 -13.84 -10.29
CA GLY A 257 -1.94 -14.52 -11.35
C GLY A 257 -0.58 -15.10 -10.98
N GLY A 258 -0.31 -16.37 -11.34
CA GLY A 258 1.02 -16.99 -11.28
C GLY A 258 1.72 -16.99 -9.92
N ASP A 259 3.05 -17.16 -9.94
CA ASP A 259 3.94 -17.12 -8.76
C ASP A 259 4.56 -15.73 -8.50
N VAL A 260 4.28 -14.78 -9.38
CA VAL A 260 4.96 -13.48 -9.49
C VAL A 260 3.90 -12.40 -9.33
N GLY A 261 4.05 -11.59 -8.28
CA GLY A 261 3.03 -10.64 -7.79
C GLY A 261 2.82 -9.44 -8.71
N GLY A 262 2.38 -8.31 -8.15
CA GLY A 262 2.06 -7.11 -8.94
C GLY A 262 3.27 -6.54 -9.69
N ILE A 263 4.38 -6.31 -8.98
CA ILE A 263 5.58 -5.66 -9.54
C ILE A 263 6.79 -6.58 -9.40
N TYR A 264 7.49 -6.79 -10.51
CA TYR A 264 8.79 -7.43 -10.56
C TYR A 264 9.81 -6.47 -11.17
N VAL A 265 10.90 -6.23 -10.43
CA VAL A 265 12.01 -5.46 -10.99
C VAL A 265 13.36 -6.11 -10.73
N GLN A 266 14.15 -6.21 -11.79
CA GLN A 266 15.50 -6.77 -11.73
C GLN A 266 16.47 -5.91 -12.54
N ASN A 267 17.50 -5.40 -11.88
CA ASN A 267 18.56 -4.74 -12.62
C ASN A 267 19.49 -5.77 -13.29
N ARG A 268 19.75 -5.57 -14.59
CA ARG A 268 20.71 -6.33 -15.40
C ARG A 268 21.84 -5.47 -15.95
N ARG A 269 21.84 -4.15 -15.69
CA ARG A 269 22.85 -3.20 -16.13
C ARG A 269 23.87 -2.88 -15.05
N VAL A 270 25.09 -2.63 -15.48
CA VAL A 270 26.20 -2.16 -14.63
C VAL A 270 26.03 -0.64 -14.44
N GLY A 271 25.93 -0.16 -13.21
CA GLY A 271 25.80 1.26 -12.89
C GLY A 271 24.91 1.50 -11.66
N ASN A 272 24.77 2.76 -11.26
CA ASN A 272 23.82 3.19 -10.22
C ASN A 272 22.40 3.16 -10.79
N TYR A 273 21.45 2.74 -9.97
CA TYR A 273 20.06 2.64 -10.35
C TYR A 273 19.17 2.90 -9.15
N ASP A 274 18.07 3.58 -9.42
CA ASP A 274 17.15 4.06 -8.40
C ASP A 274 15.80 3.38 -8.56
N ILE A 275 15.33 2.75 -7.48
CA ILE A 275 14.00 2.16 -7.39
C ILE A 275 13.20 2.95 -6.36
N ALA A 276 12.05 3.48 -6.77
CA ALA A 276 11.09 4.10 -5.87
C ALA A 276 9.69 3.53 -6.12
N ILE A 277 9.14 2.78 -5.18
CA ILE A 277 7.75 2.30 -5.24
C ILE A 277 7.08 2.88 -4.00
N THR A 278 6.37 4.00 -4.14
CA THR A 278 5.97 4.82 -2.99
C THR A 278 4.49 5.19 -3.02
N SER A 279 3.83 5.23 -1.86
CA SER A 279 2.43 5.67 -1.78
C SER A 279 1.46 4.84 -2.62
N ASN A 280 1.72 3.55 -2.80
CA ASN A 280 0.84 2.66 -3.57
C ASN A 280 -0.04 1.82 -2.65
N THR A 281 -1.15 1.34 -3.19
CA THR A 281 -2.05 0.40 -2.54
C THR A 281 -1.96 -0.96 -3.23
N PHE A 282 -1.67 -2.02 -2.47
CA PHE A 282 -1.65 -3.41 -2.95
C PHE A 282 -2.68 -4.22 -2.16
N SER A 283 -3.77 -4.61 -2.82
CA SER A 283 -4.87 -5.30 -2.16
C SER A 283 -5.24 -6.60 -2.87
N ASN A 284 -5.41 -7.69 -2.10
CA ASN A 284 -5.81 -9.00 -2.61
C ASN A 284 -4.92 -9.49 -3.78
N CYS A 285 -3.61 -9.24 -3.68
CA CYS A 285 -2.63 -9.69 -4.66
C CYS A 285 -2.06 -11.06 -4.28
N LYS A 286 -1.82 -11.92 -5.28
CA LYS A 286 -1.17 -13.21 -5.13
C LYS A 286 0.17 -13.21 -5.85
N GLY A 287 1.17 -13.82 -5.22
CA GLY A 287 2.49 -14.05 -5.81
C GLY A 287 3.62 -13.46 -4.98
N ARG A 288 4.80 -13.38 -5.59
CA ARG A 288 6.02 -12.82 -4.98
C ARG A 288 6.37 -11.49 -5.63
N PHE A 289 6.60 -10.45 -4.84
CA PHE A 289 7.15 -9.18 -5.32
C PHE A 289 8.66 -9.23 -5.21
N PHE A 290 9.41 -9.30 -6.31
CA PHE A 290 10.88 -9.41 -6.25
C PHE A 290 11.58 -8.08 -6.57
N TRP A 291 12.57 -7.74 -5.75
CA TRP A 291 13.43 -6.56 -5.95
C TRP A 291 14.91 -6.89 -5.72
N SER A 292 15.82 -6.28 -6.50
CA SER A 292 17.28 -6.38 -6.33
C SER A 292 17.90 -5.00 -6.54
N TYR A 293 18.71 -4.47 -5.60
CA TYR A 293 19.12 -3.06 -5.68
C TYR A 293 20.40 -2.58 -4.96
N GLN A 294 20.81 -1.36 -5.35
CA GLN A 294 21.73 -0.45 -4.64
C GLN A 294 20.96 0.65 -3.87
N THR A 295 20.09 1.44 -4.52
CA THR A 295 19.21 2.44 -3.87
C THR A 295 17.75 1.98 -3.93
N LEU A 296 17.05 1.93 -2.80
CA LEU A 296 15.63 1.60 -2.74
C LEU A 296 14.86 2.54 -1.82
N ASN A 297 13.70 2.97 -2.31
CA ASN A 297 12.67 3.62 -1.52
C ASN A 297 11.32 2.89 -1.72
N LEU A 298 10.76 2.35 -0.64
CA LEU A 298 9.46 1.65 -0.58
C LEU A 298 8.50 2.29 0.43
N ASN A 299 8.58 3.60 0.61
CA ASN A 299 7.85 4.29 1.66
C ASN A 299 6.34 4.40 1.38
N ASN A 300 5.56 4.56 2.45
CA ASN A 300 4.12 4.86 2.42
C ASN A 300 3.23 3.90 1.60
N ASN A 301 3.64 2.66 1.37
CA ASN A 301 2.79 1.68 0.69
C ASN A 301 1.80 1.02 1.66
N TYR A 302 0.59 0.78 1.21
CA TYR A 302 -0.45 0.09 1.96
C TYR A 302 -0.67 -1.31 1.37
N PHE A 303 -0.46 -2.35 2.19
CA PHE A 303 -0.63 -3.74 1.77
C PHE A 303 -1.79 -4.39 2.53
N SER A 304 -2.73 -5.00 1.83
CA SER A 304 -3.87 -5.69 2.45
C SER A 304 -4.25 -6.99 1.77
N ASP A 305 -4.42 -8.04 2.54
CA ASP A 305 -4.99 -9.33 2.08
C ASP A 305 -4.18 -9.99 0.95
N ASN A 306 -2.88 -9.70 0.88
CA ASN A 306 -1.98 -10.33 -0.08
C ASN A 306 -1.58 -11.74 0.37
N ILE A 307 -1.37 -12.63 -0.61
CA ILE A 307 -1.11 -14.05 -0.37
C ILE A 307 0.13 -14.48 -1.15
N LYS A 308 1.09 -15.09 -0.46
CA LYS A 308 2.23 -15.76 -1.09
C LYS A 308 1.77 -17.09 -1.68
N THR A 309 2.08 -17.34 -2.95
CA THR A 309 1.62 -18.55 -3.67
C THR A 309 2.39 -19.82 -3.30
N THR A 310 3.59 -19.67 -2.74
CA THR A 310 4.42 -20.84 -2.39
C THR A 310 4.13 -21.37 -0.99
N SER A 311 4.10 -22.71 -0.88
CA SER A 311 3.66 -23.54 0.24
C SER A 311 4.45 -23.43 1.56
N THR A 312 5.30 -22.42 1.76
CA THR A 312 5.95 -22.22 3.05
C THR A 312 4.89 -21.78 4.06
N SER A 313 4.66 -22.61 5.08
CA SER A 313 3.63 -22.47 6.13
C SER A 313 3.74 -21.18 6.95
N ASP A 314 4.88 -20.50 6.87
CA ASP A 314 5.28 -19.55 7.90
C ASP A 314 4.69 -18.15 7.67
N GLY A 315 4.08 -17.91 6.49
CA GLY A 315 3.40 -16.66 6.18
C GLY A 315 4.31 -15.48 5.85
N ASP A 316 5.64 -15.66 5.89
CA ASP A 316 6.65 -14.65 5.62
C ASP A 316 6.70 -14.19 4.16
N GLY A 317 6.85 -12.88 3.94
CA GLY A 317 7.07 -12.27 2.63
C GLY A 317 5.85 -12.25 1.74
N ARG A 318 4.64 -12.09 2.31
CA ARG A 318 3.37 -11.99 1.57
C ARG A 318 3.26 -10.71 0.75
N ASP A 319 3.86 -9.63 1.22
CA ASP A 319 3.71 -8.30 0.61
C ASP A 319 4.93 -7.91 -0.21
N ALA A 320 6.09 -8.44 0.15
CA ALA A 320 7.36 -7.91 -0.29
C ALA A 320 8.46 -8.97 -0.21
N HIS A 321 9.24 -9.12 -1.28
CA HIS A 321 10.42 -9.98 -1.30
C HIS A 321 11.62 -9.25 -1.93
N ILE A 322 12.57 -8.87 -1.07
CA ILE A 322 13.85 -8.31 -1.50
C ILE A 322 14.84 -9.47 -1.69
N TYR A 323 15.40 -9.59 -2.89
CA TYR A 323 16.49 -10.50 -3.20
C TYR A 323 17.75 -9.71 -3.55
N LYS A 324 18.82 -9.86 -2.78
CA LYS A 324 20.13 -9.25 -3.09
C LYS A 324 21.18 -10.34 -3.25
N ARG A 325 21.99 -10.26 -4.31
CA ARG A 325 22.97 -11.31 -4.64
C ARG A 325 24.05 -11.51 -3.58
N ASN A 326 24.51 -10.44 -2.94
CA ASN A 326 25.53 -10.44 -1.90
C ASN A 326 25.32 -9.30 -0.90
N GLU A 327 26.04 -9.31 0.22
CA GLU A 327 25.93 -8.30 1.28
C GLU A 327 26.67 -6.98 0.96
N ASP A 328 27.26 -6.84 -0.23
CA ASP A 328 28.09 -5.68 -0.57
C ASP A 328 27.33 -4.36 -0.35
N GLY A 329 27.95 -3.51 0.48
CA GLY A 329 27.44 -2.19 0.82
C GLY A 329 26.33 -2.15 1.88
N LEU A 330 25.97 -3.29 2.49
CA LEU A 330 25.00 -3.34 3.59
C LEU A 330 25.73 -3.60 4.92
N SER A 331 25.55 -2.69 5.87
CA SER A 331 26.08 -2.89 7.24
C SER A 331 25.08 -3.57 8.15
N ASP A 332 23.79 -3.28 7.92
CA ASP A 332 22.64 -3.86 8.62
C ASP A 332 21.48 -3.93 7.62
N PRO A 333 21.36 -5.01 6.84
CA PRO A 333 20.33 -5.16 5.82
C PRO A 333 18.90 -4.97 6.36
N ILE A 334 18.64 -5.42 7.59
CA ILE A 334 17.29 -5.34 8.19
C ILE A 334 16.95 -3.89 8.48
N ARG A 335 17.85 -3.14 9.16
CA ARG A 335 17.62 -1.74 9.47
C ARG A 335 17.47 -0.89 8.20
N GLU A 336 18.38 -1.06 7.24
CA GLU A 336 18.36 -0.30 5.99
C GLU A 336 17.06 -0.52 5.21
N TYR A 337 16.57 -1.76 5.14
CA TYR A 337 15.33 -2.07 4.43
C TYR A 337 14.09 -1.65 5.20
N LYS A 338 14.11 -1.67 6.54
CA LYS A 338 13.05 -1.06 7.35
C LYS A 338 12.92 0.44 7.10
N GLU A 339 14.04 1.14 7.01
CA GLU A 339 14.06 2.57 6.68
C GLU A 339 13.49 2.82 5.27
N ALA A 340 13.83 1.96 4.30
CA ALA A 340 13.24 2.03 2.95
C ALA A 340 11.71 1.89 2.96
N PHE A 341 11.14 1.15 3.92
CA PHE A 341 9.69 0.95 4.09
C PHE A 341 9.01 1.96 5.04
N GLN A 342 9.66 3.08 5.37
CA GLN A 342 9.08 4.06 6.29
C GLN A 342 7.65 4.47 5.89
N GLY A 343 6.73 4.48 6.86
CA GLY A 343 5.33 4.86 6.63
C GLY A 343 4.46 3.78 5.96
N SER A 344 5.05 2.68 5.49
CA SER A 344 4.30 1.56 4.91
C SER A 344 3.62 0.70 5.99
N SER A 345 2.51 0.05 5.63
CA SER A 345 1.73 -0.80 6.54
C SER A 345 1.23 -2.08 5.88
N SER A 346 1.04 -3.13 6.68
CA SER A 346 0.48 -4.43 6.25
C SER A 346 -0.55 -4.97 7.25
N ASN A 347 -1.45 -5.84 6.81
CA ASN A 347 -2.30 -6.65 7.69
C ASN A 347 -1.73 -8.04 8.00
N TYR A 348 -0.50 -8.34 7.57
CA TYR A 348 0.23 -9.56 7.94
C TYR A 348 1.52 -9.25 8.71
N PRO A 349 1.86 -10.04 9.74
CA PRO A 349 3.20 -10.01 10.32
C PRO A 349 4.21 -10.63 9.33
N LYS A 350 5.51 -10.34 9.52
CA LYS A 350 6.61 -10.79 8.66
C LYS A 350 6.34 -10.53 7.17
N SER A 351 5.66 -9.42 6.89
CA SER A 351 5.18 -9.02 5.56
C SER A 351 6.30 -8.90 4.53
N VAL A 352 7.52 -8.57 4.97
CA VAL A 352 8.70 -8.40 4.11
C VAL A 352 9.68 -9.55 4.33
N LEU A 353 10.09 -10.20 3.25
CA LEU A 353 11.18 -11.18 3.21
C LEU A 353 12.42 -10.55 2.56
N ILE A 354 13.58 -10.79 3.15
CA ILE A 354 14.90 -10.43 2.65
C ILE A 354 15.69 -11.71 2.44
N GLU A 355 16.04 -11.99 1.19
CA GLU A 355 16.87 -13.12 0.79
C GLU A 355 18.23 -12.62 0.28
N ILE A 356 19.29 -13.07 0.93
CA ILE A 356 20.67 -12.89 0.51
C ILE A 356 21.31 -14.29 0.47
N PRO A 357 21.64 -14.86 -0.70
CA PRO A 357 22.01 -16.28 -0.84
C PRO A 357 23.17 -16.74 0.04
N GLU A 358 24.13 -15.86 0.31
CA GLU A 358 25.33 -16.16 1.12
C GLU A 358 25.10 -15.92 2.62
N SER A 359 23.90 -15.47 3.02
CA SER A 359 23.53 -15.11 4.39
C SER A 359 22.23 -15.79 4.82
N VAL A 360 21.81 -15.52 6.04
CA VAL A 360 20.52 -15.99 6.56
C VAL A 360 19.40 -15.15 5.96
N SER A 361 18.38 -15.79 5.40
CA SER A 361 17.15 -15.11 4.99
C SER A 361 16.46 -14.54 6.23
N ASN A 362 16.10 -13.26 6.19
CA ASN A 362 15.46 -12.57 7.30
C ASN A 362 14.09 -12.05 6.88
N SER A 363 13.17 -11.94 7.83
CA SER A 363 11.87 -11.33 7.61
C SER A 363 11.59 -10.29 8.69
N PHE A 364 10.78 -9.29 8.36
CA PHE A 364 10.32 -8.29 9.31
C PHE A 364 8.89 -7.83 8.99
N SER A 365 8.17 -7.41 10.03
CA SER A 365 6.83 -6.84 9.89
C SER A 365 6.88 -5.37 9.49
N LEU A 366 5.87 -4.92 8.75
CA LEU A 366 5.54 -3.50 8.60
C LEU A 366 4.60 -3.05 9.73
N ARG A 367 4.28 -1.75 9.82
CA ARG A 367 3.23 -1.29 10.76
C ARG A 367 1.91 -2.01 10.45
N SER A 368 1.14 -2.39 11.47
CA SER A 368 -0.18 -2.97 11.22
C SER A 368 -1.13 -1.94 10.60
N ASN A 369 -1.90 -2.33 9.58
CA ASN A 369 -2.98 -1.49 9.01
C ASN A 369 -4.00 -1.05 10.07
N SER A 370 -4.18 -1.86 11.13
CA SER A 370 -5.09 -1.56 12.23
C SER A 370 -4.52 -0.56 13.26
N GLY A 371 -3.23 -0.24 13.16
CA GLY A 371 -2.48 0.52 14.16
C GLY A 371 -2.14 -0.26 15.44
N LYS A 372 -2.60 -1.52 15.56
CA LYS A 372 -2.31 -2.39 16.71
C LYS A 372 -0.90 -2.95 16.66
N CYS A 373 -0.31 -3.20 17.83
CA CYS A 373 0.98 -3.87 17.94
C CYS A 373 0.86 -5.34 17.51
N TRP A 374 1.90 -5.86 16.85
CA TRP A 374 2.03 -7.29 16.59
C TRP A 374 2.24 -8.07 17.90
N ASP A 375 1.93 -9.36 17.86
CA ASP A 375 2.18 -10.27 18.98
C ASP A 375 3.69 -10.37 19.26
N THR A 376 4.08 -10.13 20.52
CA THR A 376 5.48 -10.14 20.95
C THR A 376 6.18 -11.49 20.77
N ILE A 377 5.41 -12.58 20.73
CA ILE A 377 5.92 -13.93 20.46
C ILE A 377 6.30 -14.08 18.98
N LEU A 378 5.58 -13.39 18.09
CA LEU A 378 5.81 -13.46 16.65
C LEU A 378 6.95 -12.53 16.21
N GLU A 379 7.01 -11.32 16.79
CA GLU A 379 8.11 -10.38 16.56
C GLU A 379 8.44 -9.53 17.81
N PRO A 380 9.70 -9.55 18.28
CA PRO A 380 10.13 -8.73 19.40
C PRO A 380 10.41 -7.26 19.02
N GLU A 381 10.35 -6.91 17.73
CA GLU A 381 10.66 -5.56 17.26
C GLU A 381 9.40 -4.68 17.27
N TYR A 382 9.49 -3.62 18.06
CA TYR A 382 8.33 -2.80 18.41
C TYR A 382 8.20 -1.57 17.53
N PHE A 383 7.00 -1.33 17.01
CA PHE A 383 6.66 -0.07 16.40
C PHE A 383 6.27 0.95 17.48
N ILE A 384 7.07 2.01 17.61
CA ILE A 384 6.76 3.11 18.52
C ILE A 384 5.37 3.68 18.20
N GLY A 385 4.54 3.81 19.22
CA GLY A 385 3.21 4.40 19.14
C GLY A 385 2.10 3.47 18.63
N CYS A 386 2.31 2.16 18.54
CA CYS A 386 1.24 1.21 18.24
C CYS A 386 0.24 1.08 19.42
N ILE A 387 -0.98 0.61 19.13
CA ILE A 387 -2.01 0.34 20.15
C ILE A 387 -1.77 -1.04 20.75
N CYS A 388 -1.63 -1.12 22.07
CA CYS A 388 -1.37 -2.38 22.77
C CYS A 388 -2.48 -3.41 22.50
N THR A 389 -2.11 -4.68 22.43
CA THR A 389 -3.03 -5.83 22.40
C THR A 389 -2.74 -6.76 23.57
N ALA A 390 -3.66 -7.68 23.87
CA ALA A 390 -3.47 -8.66 24.94
C ALA A 390 -2.20 -9.52 24.78
N SER A 391 -1.76 -9.77 23.54
CA SER A 391 -0.52 -10.50 23.24
C SER A 391 0.68 -9.60 22.89
N GLY A 392 0.44 -8.30 22.71
CA GLY A 392 1.39 -7.33 22.17
C GLY A 392 1.39 -6.03 22.97
N HIS A 393 2.12 -6.01 24.08
CA HIS A 393 2.19 -4.86 25.00
C HIS A 393 3.63 -4.37 25.26
N PRO A 394 4.36 -3.87 24.25
CA PRO A 394 5.66 -3.26 24.51
C PRO A 394 5.57 -2.08 25.47
N SER A 395 6.69 -1.75 26.12
CA SER A 395 6.79 -0.58 27.01
C SER A 395 6.28 0.71 26.35
N GLU A 396 6.48 0.86 25.04
CA GLU A 396 6.17 2.07 24.26
C GLU A 396 4.82 2.03 23.51
N CYS A 397 3.97 1.02 23.70
CA CYS A 397 2.63 1.03 23.11
C CYS A 397 1.65 1.93 23.89
N THR A 398 0.64 2.44 23.20
CA THR A 398 -0.46 3.22 23.82
C THR A 398 -1.62 2.30 24.14
N CYS A 399 -2.13 2.36 25.38
CA CYS A 399 -3.28 1.55 25.76
C CYS A 399 -4.55 1.98 24.99
N PRO A 400 -5.36 1.04 24.48
CA PRO A 400 -6.59 1.37 23.79
C PRO A 400 -7.60 2.03 24.73
N THR A 401 -8.33 3.03 24.20
CA THR A 401 -9.43 3.70 24.93
C THR A 401 -10.79 3.09 24.66
N ASN A 402 -10.98 2.47 23.49
CA ASN A 402 -12.27 1.97 23.01
C ASN A 402 -12.16 0.56 22.35
N ASP A 403 -11.36 -0.34 22.93
CA ASP A 403 -11.27 -1.73 22.44
C ASP A 403 -12.16 -2.65 23.31
N PRO A 404 -13.14 -3.36 22.71
CA PRO A 404 -14.06 -4.23 23.46
C PRO A 404 -13.38 -5.51 23.97
N GLN A 405 -12.26 -5.92 23.38
CA GLN A 405 -11.53 -7.14 23.72
C GLN A 405 -10.34 -6.87 24.65
N TYR A 406 -9.81 -5.65 24.66
CA TYR A 406 -8.67 -5.28 25.51
C TYR A 406 -8.85 -3.89 26.13
N THR A 407 -9.35 -3.85 27.36
CA THR A 407 -9.71 -2.57 28.01
C THR A 407 -8.50 -1.76 28.46
N LEU A 408 -8.69 -0.44 28.62
CA LEU A 408 -7.67 0.47 29.17
C LEU A 408 -7.10 -0.03 30.50
N SER A 409 -7.96 -0.44 31.44
CA SER A 409 -7.55 -0.94 32.76
C SER A 409 -6.72 -2.23 32.64
N GLN A 410 -7.13 -3.16 31.77
CA GLN A 410 -6.38 -4.39 31.53
C GLN A 410 -5.00 -4.07 30.96
N CYS A 411 -4.94 -3.19 29.96
CA CYS A 411 -3.67 -2.77 29.37
C CYS A 411 -2.74 -2.09 30.39
N GLN A 412 -3.27 -1.18 31.22
CA GLN A 412 -2.46 -0.52 32.26
C GLN A 412 -1.92 -1.54 33.27
N GLN A 413 -2.73 -2.51 33.67
CA GLN A 413 -2.31 -3.60 34.54
C GLN A 413 -1.19 -4.43 33.91
N ASP A 414 -1.37 -4.86 32.65
CA ASP A 414 -0.38 -5.69 31.94
C ASP A 414 0.94 -4.93 31.71
N LYS A 415 0.87 -3.61 31.48
CA LYS A 415 2.05 -2.73 31.40
C LYS A 415 2.71 -2.47 32.77
N GLY A 416 2.16 -2.99 33.87
CA GLY A 416 2.65 -2.71 35.22
C GLY A 416 2.48 -1.25 35.65
N ILE A 417 1.60 -0.50 34.96
CA ILE A 417 1.24 0.86 35.36
C ILE A 417 0.36 0.71 36.59
N VAL A 418 0.90 1.04 37.76
CA VAL A 418 0.12 1.11 39.00
C VAL A 418 -0.91 2.22 38.83
N VAL A 419 -2.13 1.85 38.44
CA VAL A 419 -3.27 2.77 38.44
C VAL A 419 -3.57 3.05 39.91
N PRO A 420 -3.42 4.30 40.39
CA PRO A 420 -3.77 4.64 41.76
C PRO A 420 -5.23 4.23 42.00
N PRO A 421 -5.55 3.58 43.13
CA PRO A 421 -6.92 3.11 43.35
C PRO A 421 -7.91 4.28 43.26
N GLU A 422 -9.02 4.06 42.56
CA GLU A 422 -10.00 5.10 42.27
C GLU A 422 -10.58 5.68 43.58
N GLN A 423 -10.80 7.00 43.65
CA GLN A 423 -11.42 7.63 44.81
C GLN A 423 -12.88 7.20 44.94
N CYS A 424 -13.35 6.94 46.17
CA CYS A 424 -14.75 6.58 46.40
C CYS A 424 -15.69 7.76 46.05
N LYS A 425 -16.75 7.48 45.30
CA LYS A 425 -17.82 8.37 44.84
C LYS A 425 -19.14 8.19 45.62
N GLY A 426 -19.33 7.12 46.40
CA GLY A 426 -20.50 6.98 47.29
C GLY A 426 -20.74 5.58 47.87
N SER A 427 -21.97 5.36 48.34
CA SER A 427 -22.41 4.11 49.01
C SER A 427 -22.58 2.90 48.08
N GLY A 428 -22.15 2.99 46.83
CA GLY A 428 -22.24 1.92 45.82
C GLY A 428 -20.88 1.48 45.24
N ASP A 429 -19.76 2.02 45.72
CA ASP A 429 -18.44 1.68 45.19
C ASP A 429 -17.98 0.28 45.58
N LYS A 430 -17.15 -0.32 44.72
CA LYS A 430 -16.50 -1.61 45.00
C LYS A 430 -15.52 -1.46 46.17
N SER A 431 -15.40 -2.51 47.00
CA SER A 431 -14.39 -2.59 48.06
C SER A 431 -12.99 -2.31 47.51
N GLY A 432 -12.22 -1.42 48.15
CA GLY A 432 -10.86 -1.09 47.72
C GLY A 432 -10.63 0.31 47.13
N CYS A 433 -11.65 1.14 46.98
CA CYS A 433 -11.48 2.56 46.58
C CYS A 433 -10.77 3.39 47.67
N ILE A 434 -10.07 4.47 47.31
CA ILE A 434 -9.44 5.39 48.29
C ILE A 434 -10.52 6.27 48.91
N CYS A 435 -10.61 6.27 50.24
CA CYS A 435 -11.54 7.14 50.98
C CYS A 435 -11.24 8.61 50.71
N THR A 436 -12.28 9.43 50.54
CA THR A 436 -12.15 10.90 50.45
C THR A 436 -12.71 11.55 51.72
N LEU A 437 -12.42 12.83 51.93
CA LEU A 437 -12.92 13.60 53.09
C LEU A 437 -14.43 13.49 53.29
N ASN A 438 -15.20 13.40 52.19
CA ASN A 438 -16.66 13.38 52.22
C ASN A 438 -17.26 11.98 51.97
N VAL A 439 -16.45 11.01 51.53
CA VAL A 439 -16.93 9.67 51.12
C VAL A 439 -16.02 8.59 51.67
N HIS A 440 -16.49 7.93 52.73
CA HIS A 440 -15.75 6.90 53.45
C HIS A 440 -16.62 5.68 53.79
N PRO A 441 -17.05 4.88 52.78
CA PRO A 441 -17.75 3.63 53.05
C PRO A 441 -16.86 2.69 53.88
N SER A 442 -17.46 1.81 54.66
CA SER A 442 -16.73 0.93 55.59
C SER A 442 -15.63 0.09 54.93
N ALA A 443 -15.76 -0.20 53.63
CA ALA A 443 -14.84 -1.00 52.83
C ALA A 443 -13.81 -0.21 51.97
N CYS A 444 -13.71 1.13 52.12
CA CYS A 444 -12.68 1.91 51.42
C CYS A 444 -11.28 1.70 52.04
N VAL A 445 -10.21 2.16 51.39
CA VAL A 445 -8.83 2.15 51.88
C VAL A 445 -8.42 3.57 52.24
N CYS A 446 -7.86 3.77 53.44
CA CYS A 446 -7.44 5.10 53.87
C CYS A 446 -6.14 5.51 53.16
N PRO A 447 -6.04 6.75 52.64
CA PRO A 447 -4.81 7.21 52.00
C PRO A 447 -3.65 7.25 53.01
N THR A 448 -2.45 6.90 52.55
CA THR A 448 -1.22 6.94 53.37
C THR A 448 -0.55 8.30 53.37
N ASP A 449 -0.67 9.07 52.28
CA ASP A 449 0.03 10.35 52.08
C ASP A 449 -0.90 11.42 51.47
N ASP A 450 -1.94 11.83 52.20
CA ASP A 450 -2.81 12.93 51.79
C ASP A 450 -2.70 14.11 52.78
N SER A 451 -2.34 15.28 52.24
CA SER A 451 -2.16 16.52 53.01
C SER A 451 -3.44 17.09 53.63
N GLN A 452 -4.61 16.69 53.14
CA GLN A 452 -5.93 17.17 53.58
C GLN A 452 -6.73 16.10 54.33
N PHE A 453 -6.42 14.83 54.12
CA PHE A 453 -7.13 13.71 54.75
C PHE A 453 -6.17 12.66 55.30
N SER A 454 -5.70 12.88 56.53
CA SER A 454 -4.75 11.96 57.16
C SER A 454 -5.33 10.56 57.36
N LYS A 455 -4.46 9.55 57.34
CA LYS A 455 -4.82 8.16 57.62
C LYS A 455 -5.62 8.02 58.92
N ASP A 456 -5.25 8.75 59.97
CA ASP A 456 -5.91 8.69 61.27
C ASP A 456 -7.30 9.32 61.24
N LYS A 457 -7.47 10.45 60.53
CA LYS A 457 -8.79 11.07 60.32
C LYS A 457 -9.71 10.14 59.53
N CYS A 458 -9.17 9.48 58.51
CA CYS A 458 -9.92 8.49 57.74
C CYS A 458 -10.34 7.26 58.54
N LEU A 459 -9.43 6.70 59.36
CA LEU A 459 -9.75 5.56 60.22
C LEU A 459 -10.80 5.92 61.26
N TYR A 460 -10.72 7.13 61.83
CA TYR A 460 -11.77 7.66 62.69
C TYR A 460 -13.10 7.74 61.92
N ASP A 461 -13.11 8.33 60.73
CA ASP A 461 -14.33 8.61 60.00
C ASP A 461 -15.14 7.36 59.58
N LYS A 462 -14.45 6.23 59.40
CA LYS A 462 -15.06 4.91 59.14
C LYS A 462 -15.83 4.31 60.32
N LEU A 463 -15.55 4.74 61.55
CA LEU A 463 -16.19 4.16 62.72
C LEU A 463 -17.68 4.58 62.79
N PRO A 464 -18.60 3.65 63.09
CA PRO A 464 -19.99 4.02 63.37
C PRO A 464 -20.06 4.84 64.67
N GLN A 465 -21.08 5.67 64.84
CA GLN A 465 -21.36 6.28 66.14
C GLN A 465 -21.78 5.22 67.16
N CYS A 466 -21.35 5.35 68.42
CA CYS A 466 -21.77 4.45 69.49
C CYS A 466 -23.27 4.58 69.75
N THR A 467 -24.01 3.48 69.61
CA THR A 467 -25.48 3.44 69.85
C THR A 467 -25.86 2.85 71.21
N SER A 468 -24.90 2.34 71.98
CA SER A 468 -25.07 1.77 73.32
C SER A 468 -23.85 2.07 74.20
N ASP A 469 -23.96 1.76 75.49
CA ASP A 469 -22.86 1.88 76.47
C ASP A 469 -21.87 0.71 76.39
N THR A 470 -21.93 -0.06 75.30
CA THR A 470 -21.05 -1.18 74.99
C THR A 470 -20.41 -0.94 73.64
N THR A 471 -19.09 -1.07 73.56
CA THR A 471 -18.35 -0.88 72.31
C THR A 471 -18.58 -2.10 71.40
N PRO A 472 -19.07 -1.92 70.16
CA PRO A 472 -19.23 -3.03 69.22
C PRO A 472 -17.87 -3.59 68.77
N ALA A 473 -17.86 -4.84 68.31
CA ALA A 473 -16.68 -5.45 67.72
C ALA A 473 -16.27 -4.68 66.46
N GLY A 474 -15.18 -3.92 66.54
CA GLY A 474 -14.73 -2.98 65.49
C GLY A 474 -14.62 -1.52 65.96
N GLY A 475 -15.07 -1.19 67.17
CA GLY A 475 -15.01 0.15 67.73
C GLY A 475 -16.18 1.05 67.29
N CYS A 476 -16.34 2.19 67.96
CA CYS A 476 -17.31 3.21 67.59
C CYS A 476 -16.83 4.61 68.00
N LYS A 477 -17.36 5.66 67.35
CA LYS A 477 -17.11 7.06 67.70
C LYS A 477 -17.90 7.43 68.94
N CYS A 478 -17.21 8.01 69.92
CA CYS A 478 -17.88 8.57 71.08
C CYS A 478 -18.85 9.68 70.64
N ALA A 479 -20.06 9.68 71.19
CA ALA A 479 -21.01 10.77 71.07
C ALA A 479 -21.19 11.43 72.43
N SER A 480 -21.57 12.71 72.45
CA SER A 480 -21.84 13.45 73.70
C SER A 480 -22.85 12.76 74.60
N SER A 481 -23.78 11.99 74.03
CA SER A 481 -24.78 11.22 74.78
C SER A 481 -24.38 9.78 75.10
N ARG A 482 -23.34 9.22 74.46
CA ARG A 482 -22.94 7.79 74.59
C ARG A 482 -21.43 7.61 74.39
N HIS A 483 -20.74 7.26 75.46
CA HIS A 483 -19.28 7.19 75.53
C HIS A 483 -18.82 5.95 76.31
N PRO A 484 -18.95 4.73 75.73
CA PRO A 484 -18.40 3.55 76.39
C PRO A 484 -16.89 3.71 76.60
N THR A 485 -16.34 3.05 77.61
CA THR A 485 -14.94 3.22 78.04
C THR A 485 -13.92 3.04 76.91
N ASP A 486 -14.26 2.25 75.88
CA ASP A 486 -13.37 1.94 74.75
C ASP A 486 -13.77 2.63 73.42
N CYS A 487 -14.65 3.64 73.42
CA CYS A 487 -14.95 4.40 72.20
C CYS A 487 -13.77 5.30 71.77
N THR A 488 -13.68 5.61 70.47
CA THR A 488 -12.66 6.50 69.91
C THR A 488 -13.15 7.94 69.96
N CYS A 489 -12.35 8.84 70.55
CA CYS A 489 -12.67 10.27 70.59
C CYS A 489 -12.34 10.96 69.26
N PRO A 490 -13.11 11.98 68.86
CA PRO A 490 -12.78 12.82 67.72
C PRO A 490 -11.43 13.51 67.92
N THR A 491 -10.70 13.69 66.83
CA THR A 491 -9.45 14.47 66.80
C THR A 491 -9.69 15.95 66.48
N ASP A 492 -10.76 16.25 65.74
CA ASP A 492 -11.08 17.60 65.26
C ASP A 492 -12.59 17.69 64.93
N ASP A 493 -13.44 17.68 65.97
CA ASP A 493 -14.89 17.86 65.86
C ASP A 493 -15.28 19.17 66.58
N PRO A 494 -15.90 20.14 65.88
CA PRO A 494 -16.27 21.42 66.47
C PRO A 494 -17.38 21.31 67.53
N ASN A 495 -18.16 20.23 67.52
CA ASN A 495 -19.30 20.02 68.42
C ASN A 495 -18.96 19.13 69.62
N TYR A 496 -17.89 18.36 69.56
CA TYR A 496 -17.47 17.46 70.63
C TYR A 496 -15.95 17.38 70.69
N SER A 497 -15.34 18.23 71.53
CA SER A 497 -13.88 18.35 71.55
C SER A 497 -13.20 17.06 72.07
N PRO A 498 -11.95 16.78 71.65
CA PRO A 498 -11.19 15.63 72.16
C PRO A 498 -11.10 15.63 73.69
N THR A 499 -10.89 16.81 74.29
CA THR A 499 -10.81 16.98 75.75
C THR A 499 -12.13 16.62 76.43
N LYS A 500 -13.24 17.15 75.91
CA LYS A 500 -14.57 16.85 76.47
C LYS A 500 -14.89 15.36 76.36
N CYS A 501 -14.53 14.75 75.24
CA CYS A 501 -14.67 13.32 75.06
C CYS A 501 -13.88 12.50 76.08
N GLN A 502 -12.63 12.85 76.37
CA GLN A 502 -11.82 12.13 77.36
C GLN A 502 -12.34 12.32 78.78
N GLU A 503 -12.90 13.48 79.12
CA GLU A 503 -13.59 13.70 80.39
C GLU A 503 -14.81 12.80 80.52
N ASP A 504 -15.63 12.73 79.45
CA ASP A 504 -16.85 11.93 79.46
C ASP A 504 -16.54 10.42 79.52
N LYS A 505 -15.38 9.95 79.04
CA LYS A 505 -14.94 8.56 79.18
C LYS A 505 -14.51 8.17 80.60
N GLN A 506 -14.30 9.12 81.52
CA GLN A 506 -13.93 8.80 82.89
C GLN A 506 -15.12 8.19 83.64
N PRO A 507 -14.95 7.06 84.36
CA PRO A 507 -16.01 6.52 85.18
C PRO A 507 -16.42 7.55 86.24
N VAL A 508 -17.71 7.86 86.31
CA VAL A 508 -18.26 8.74 87.34
C VAL A 508 -17.98 8.08 88.70
N THR A 509 -17.00 8.58 89.44
CA THR A 509 -16.73 8.12 90.82
C THR A 509 -17.89 8.58 91.70
N PRO A 510 -18.63 7.66 92.35
CA PRO A 510 -19.79 8.02 93.16
C PRO A 510 -19.37 8.54 94.54
N ASP A 511 -18.71 9.69 94.59
CA ASP A 511 -18.43 10.41 95.84
C ASP A 511 -19.35 11.63 95.94
N LYS A 512 -20.63 11.38 96.25
CA LYS A 512 -21.59 12.31 96.89
C LYS A 512 -22.96 11.62 97.05
N CYS A 513 -23.07 10.77 98.07
CA CYS A 513 -24.36 10.44 98.68
C CYS A 513 -24.34 11.02 100.10
N ASP A 514 -25.25 11.96 100.39
CA ASP A 514 -25.44 12.53 101.72
C ASP A 514 -25.92 11.47 102.72
N PRO A 515 -25.51 11.53 104.01
CA PRO A 515 -25.90 10.54 105.01
C PRO A 515 -27.35 10.74 105.47
N ILE A 516 -28.15 9.68 105.38
CA ILE A 516 -29.52 9.61 105.92
C ILE A 516 -29.43 9.48 107.45
N THR A 517 -29.86 10.52 108.18
CA THR A 517 -30.06 10.49 109.63
C THR A 517 -31.21 9.56 110.02
N ALA A 518 -30.91 8.54 110.82
CA ALA A 518 -31.91 7.67 111.44
C ALA A 518 -32.43 8.31 112.75
N THR A 519 -33.75 8.46 112.86
CA THR A 519 -34.45 8.71 114.13
C THR A 519 -35.27 7.47 114.50
N THR A 520 -34.87 6.82 115.59
CA THR A 520 -35.61 5.78 116.29
C THR A 520 -36.74 6.41 117.12
N PRO A 521 -37.96 5.87 117.17
CA PRO A 521 -38.97 6.26 118.15
C PRO A 521 -38.89 5.38 119.42
N GLU A 522 -38.95 6.01 120.58
CA GLU A 522 -39.34 5.36 121.85
C GLU A 522 -40.83 5.03 121.81
N ILE A 523 -41.21 3.76 122.00
CA ILE A 523 -41.74 3.14 123.25
C ILE A 523 -41.68 1.62 123.07
#